data_AF-A0A6I1KJR4-F1
#
_entry.id   AF-A0A6I1KJR4-F1
#
_cell.length_a   1.000
_cell.length_b   1.000
_cell.length_c   1.000
_cell.angle_alpha   90.00
_cell.angle_beta   90.00
_cell.angle_gamma   90.00
#
_symmetry.space_group_name_H-M   'P 1'
#
loop_
_entity.id
_entity.type
_entity.pdbx_description
1 polymer ?
#
loop_
_entity_poly.entity_id
_entity_poly.type
_entity_poly.pdbx_seq_one_letter_code
_entity_poly.pdbx_strand_id
1 'polypeptide(L)'
;MRAHGVRPVEINPVGGRMFWSRQKTVEAVTEGVAEKVAIEAEGFYRSGRMHCAEAVLAAVKNNFVPTVSDDVVRLAAGFGGGSGSGCICGAVAGGTMALGLVLQNDKKKVAQLTRELHRWFKEQYGATCCKVITAKGKSGCPLLTGNVAGKVAELLGV
;
A
#
# COMPACT_ATOMS: atom_id res chain seq x y z
N MET A 1 72.04 16.35 -10.69
CA MET A 1 70.73 16.56 -11.34
C MET A 1 69.71 16.85 -10.25
N ARG A 2 68.92 17.90 -10.45
CA ARG A 2 67.87 18.51 -9.60
C ARG A 2 66.90 17.47 -9.01
N ALA A 3 66.08 17.67 -7.97
CA ALA A 3 65.99 18.55 -6.81
C ALA A 3 64.64 18.16 -6.14
N HIS A 4 64.59 18.09 -4.81
CA HIS A 4 63.41 18.21 -3.92
C HIS A 4 62.23 17.23 -4.03
N GLY A 5 61.94 16.60 -2.88
CA GLY A 5 60.69 15.90 -2.62
C GLY A 5 59.48 16.83 -2.73
N VAL A 6 58.41 16.29 -3.33
CA VAL A 6 57.09 16.91 -3.38
C VAL A 6 56.14 15.99 -2.61
N ARG A 7 55.40 16.64 -1.71
CA ARG A 7 54.50 16.12 -0.67
C ARG A 7 53.28 15.39 -1.27
N PRO A 8 52.58 14.56 -0.47
CA PRO A 8 51.27 14.03 -0.84
C PRO A 8 50.30 15.16 -1.17
N VAL A 9 49.48 14.95 -2.21
CA VAL A 9 48.40 15.87 -2.58
C VAL A 9 47.34 15.83 -1.49
N GLU A 10 47.17 16.95 -0.78
CA GLU A 10 46.00 17.24 0.05
C GLU A 10 44.74 17.24 -0.83
N ILE A 11 43.91 16.21 -0.67
CA ILE A 11 42.50 16.27 -1.09
C ILE A 11 41.69 16.89 0.06
N ASN A 12 41.44 18.20 -0.04
CA ASN A 12 40.59 18.91 0.90
C ASN A 12 39.13 18.44 0.76
N PRO A 13 38.34 18.36 1.85
CA PRO A 13 37.08 17.64 1.88
C PRO A 13 35.96 18.52 1.33
N VAL A 14 35.23 18.03 0.33
CA VAL A 14 33.92 18.62 0.00
C VAL A 14 32.92 18.01 0.97
N GLY A 15 32.67 18.75 2.04
CA GLY A 15 31.69 18.40 3.06
C GLY A 15 30.27 18.29 2.52
N GLY A 16 29.42 17.62 3.30
CA GLY A 16 27.97 17.81 3.21
C GLY A 16 27.15 16.53 3.15
N ARG A 17 27.15 15.78 4.25
CA ARG A 17 26.08 14.87 4.69
C ARG A 17 24.71 15.22 4.08
N MET A 18 24.21 14.49 3.08
CA MET A 18 22.80 14.69 2.67
C MET A 18 22.10 13.53 1.95
N PHE A 19 22.75 12.39 1.70
CA PHE A 19 22.07 11.25 1.07
C PHE A 19 21.42 10.29 2.07
N TRP A 20 22.13 9.95 3.15
CA TRP A 20 21.66 9.00 4.18
C TRP A 20 20.52 9.53 5.06
N SER A 21 20.46 10.85 5.30
CA SER A 21 19.41 11.45 6.15
C SER A 21 18.05 11.49 5.46
N ARG A 22 18.03 11.66 4.13
CA ARG A 22 16.81 11.64 3.32
C ARG A 22 16.20 10.24 3.22
N GLN A 23 17.02 9.19 3.10
CA GLN A 23 16.52 7.81 3.05
C GLN A 23 15.87 7.40 4.37
N LYS A 24 16.52 7.63 5.51
CA LYS A 24 15.95 7.33 6.83
C LYS A 24 14.65 8.09 7.13
N THR A 25 14.52 9.31 6.62
CA THR A 25 13.31 10.13 6.84
C THR A 25 12.17 9.74 5.90
N VAL A 26 12.45 9.33 4.66
CA VAL A 26 11.43 8.82 3.74
C VAL A 26 10.90 7.46 4.22
N GLU A 27 11.77 6.53 4.60
CA GLU A 27 11.37 5.21 5.11
C GLU A 27 10.52 5.31 6.39
N ALA A 28 10.89 6.16 7.34
CA ALA A 28 10.10 6.35 8.57
C ALA A 28 8.75 7.04 8.32
N VAL A 29 8.66 7.89 7.29
CA VAL A 29 7.41 8.58 6.92
C VAL A 29 6.50 7.65 6.12
N THR A 30 7.04 6.78 5.25
CA THR A 30 6.25 5.79 4.52
C THR A 30 5.69 4.71 5.45
N GLU A 31 6.47 4.27 6.44
CA GLU A 31 6.03 3.33 7.47
C GLU A 31 4.88 3.91 8.31
N GLY A 32 4.97 5.19 8.69
CA GLY A 32 3.89 5.89 9.40
C GLY A 32 2.61 6.07 8.58
N VAL A 33 2.71 6.24 7.26
CA VAL A 33 1.54 6.34 6.38
C VAL A 33 0.87 4.97 6.20
N ALA A 34 1.65 3.90 6.03
CA ALA A 34 1.10 2.54 5.88
C ALA A 34 0.34 2.10 7.13
N GLU A 35 0.89 2.33 8.32
CA GLU A 35 0.23 2.03 9.60
C GLU A 35 -1.08 2.83 9.74
N LYS A 36 -1.05 4.14 9.45
CA LYS A 36 -2.25 4.97 9.50
C LYS A 36 -3.36 4.45 8.58
N VAL A 37 -3.01 4.12 7.33
CA VAL A 37 -3.97 3.61 6.34
C VAL A 37 -4.54 2.25 6.76
N ALA A 38 -3.72 1.39 7.37
CA ALA A 38 -4.16 0.10 7.90
C ALA A 38 -5.19 0.27 9.04
N ILE A 39 -4.87 1.11 10.03
CA ILE A 39 -5.76 1.40 11.17
C ILE A 39 -7.09 1.99 10.67
N GLU A 40 -7.05 2.92 9.72
CA GLU A 40 -8.23 3.57 9.17
C GLU A 40 -9.14 2.55 8.44
N ALA A 41 -8.56 1.70 7.57
CA ALA A 41 -9.33 0.69 6.84
C ALA A 41 -9.94 -0.38 7.77
N GLU A 42 -9.19 -0.82 8.79
CA GLU A 42 -9.72 -1.72 9.80
C GLU A 42 -10.88 -1.08 10.56
N GLY A 43 -10.73 0.19 10.98
CA GLY A 43 -11.77 0.96 11.65
C GLY A 43 -13.04 1.08 10.80
N PHE A 44 -12.90 1.39 9.51
CA PHE A 44 -14.02 1.45 8.58
C PHE A 44 -14.77 0.13 8.47
N TYR A 45 -14.06 -1.00 8.37
CA TYR A 45 -14.69 -2.32 8.37
C TYR A 45 -15.41 -2.60 9.70
N ARG A 46 -14.74 -2.36 10.83
CA ARG A 46 -15.29 -2.61 12.17
C ARG A 46 -16.51 -1.77 12.49
N SER A 47 -16.66 -0.60 11.86
CA SER A 47 -17.85 0.23 11.99
C SER A 47 -19.14 -0.44 11.51
N GLY A 48 -19.04 -1.48 10.68
CA GLY A 48 -20.18 -2.15 10.05
C GLY A 48 -20.84 -1.38 8.90
N ARG A 49 -20.33 -0.18 8.56
CA ARG A 49 -20.88 0.66 7.48
C ARG A 49 -20.29 0.35 6.10
N MET A 50 -19.13 -0.28 6.07
CA MET A 50 -18.39 -0.62 4.85
C MET A 50 -17.97 -2.08 4.90
N HIS A 51 -18.03 -2.77 3.77
CA HIS A 51 -17.34 -4.05 3.66
C HIS A 51 -15.88 -3.85 3.24
N CYS A 52 -15.10 -4.93 3.22
CA CYS A 52 -13.64 -4.86 3.06
C CYS A 52 -13.14 -4.10 1.81
N ALA A 53 -13.82 -4.19 0.65
CA ALA A 53 -13.40 -3.46 -0.55
C ALA A 53 -13.57 -1.93 -0.41
N GLU A 54 -14.74 -1.48 0.06
CA GLU A 54 -15.02 -0.06 0.33
C GLU A 54 -14.07 0.50 1.37
N ALA A 55 -13.84 -0.22 2.47
CA ALA A 55 -12.96 0.20 3.55
C ALA A 55 -11.51 0.41 3.08
N VAL A 56 -10.94 -0.52 2.30
CA VAL A 56 -9.61 -0.36 1.72
C VAL A 56 -9.57 0.83 0.76
N LEU A 57 -10.52 0.92 -0.17
CA LEU A 57 -10.54 1.99 -1.16
C LEU A 57 -10.69 3.36 -0.50
N ALA A 58 -11.57 3.51 0.48
CA ALA A 58 -11.78 4.74 1.22
C ALA A 58 -10.52 5.19 1.96
N ALA A 59 -9.88 4.29 2.72
CA ALA A 59 -8.68 4.62 3.50
C ALA A 59 -7.51 5.04 2.59
N VAL A 60 -7.26 4.31 1.50
CA VAL A 60 -6.20 4.69 0.55
C VAL A 60 -6.54 6.00 -0.15
N LYS A 61 -7.79 6.18 -0.62
CA LYS A 61 -8.25 7.42 -1.24
C LYS A 61 -8.00 8.61 -0.32
N ASN A 62 -8.42 8.51 0.95
CA ASN A 62 -8.30 9.58 1.95
C ASN A 62 -6.85 10.03 2.20
N ASN A 63 -5.89 9.13 2.05
CA ASN A 63 -4.50 9.42 2.36
C ASN A 63 -3.65 9.79 1.13
N PHE A 64 -3.99 9.28 -0.07
CA PHE A 64 -3.18 9.50 -1.28
C PHE A 64 -3.81 10.47 -2.28
N VAL A 65 -5.13 10.56 -2.33
CA VAL A 65 -5.88 11.41 -3.28
C VAL A 65 -7.13 12.01 -2.62
N PRO A 66 -6.97 12.77 -1.51
CA PRO A 66 -8.10 13.25 -0.68
C PRO A 66 -9.07 14.17 -1.43
N THR A 67 -8.65 14.78 -2.53
CA THR A 67 -9.48 15.66 -3.37
C THR A 67 -10.46 14.90 -4.27
N VAL A 68 -10.30 13.58 -4.43
CA VAL A 68 -11.24 12.74 -5.16
C VAL A 68 -12.52 12.54 -4.34
N SER A 69 -13.68 12.66 -5.00
CA SER A 69 -15.00 12.46 -4.39
C SER A 69 -15.14 11.10 -3.72
N ASP A 70 -15.83 11.06 -2.58
CA ASP A 70 -16.22 9.83 -1.87
C ASP A 70 -17.09 8.90 -2.73
N ASP A 71 -17.77 9.43 -3.75
CA ASP A 71 -18.61 8.63 -4.65
C ASP A 71 -17.82 7.51 -5.35
N VAL A 72 -16.50 7.68 -5.53
CA VAL A 72 -15.64 6.63 -6.10
C VAL A 72 -15.66 5.35 -5.25
N VAL A 73 -15.88 5.47 -3.93
CA VAL A 73 -15.93 4.32 -3.01
C VAL A 73 -17.13 3.43 -3.32
N ARG A 74 -18.25 4.00 -3.79
CA ARG A 74 -19.47 3.25 -4.15
C ARG A 74 -19.24 2.25 -5.27
N LEU A 75 -18.23 2.46 -6.11
CA LEU A 75 -17.85 1.48 -7.14
C LEU A 75 -17.42 0.14 -6.54
N ALA A 76 -17.01 0.12 -5.27
CA ALA A 76 -16.57 -1.08 -4.57
C ALA A 76 -17.72 -1.87 -3.93
N ALA A 77 -18.92 -1.31 -3.80
CA ALA A 77 -20.05 -1.87 -3.03
C ALA A 77 -20.50 -3.29 -3.49
N GLY A 78 -20.15 -3.67 -4.72
CA GLY A 78 -20.44 -5.00 -5.27
C GLY A 78 -19.46 -6.10 -4.87
N PHE A 79 -18.43 -5.83 -4.07
CA PHE A 79 -17.38 -6.81 -3.74
C PHE A 79 -17.51 -7.47 -2.37
N GLY A 80 -18.50 -7.09 -1.57
CA GLY A 80 -18.82 -7.74 -0.30
C GLY A 80 -18.92 -9.27 -0.42
N GLY A 81 -18.23 -10.01 0.47
CA GLY A 81 -18.21 -11.47 0.45
C GLY A 81 -17.60 -12.09 -0.81
N GLY A 82 -16.73 -11.36 -1.51
CA GLY A 82 -16.20 -11.75 -2.82
C GLY A 82 -17.28 -11.73 -3.88
N SER A 83 -17.95 -10.59 -3.98
CA SER A 83 -19.11 -10.34 -4.85
C SER A 83 -20.27 -11.32 -4.64
N GLY A 84 -20.54 -11.69 -3.38
CA GLY A 84 -21.55 -12.68 -2.99
C GLY A 84 -21.28 -14.13 -3.44
N SER A 85 -20.44 -14.33 -4.46
CA SER A 85 -20.06 -15.64 -5.00
C SER A 85 -18.91 -16.29 -4.23
N GLY A 86 -18.16 -15.49 -3.46
CA GLY A 86 -16.96 -15.92 -2.76
C GLY A 86 -15.72 -16.00 -3.67
N CYS A 87 -15.73 -15.26 -4.78
CA CYS A 87 -14.60 -15.13 -5.70
C CYS A 87 -13.52 -14.22 -5.09
N ILE A 88 -12.97 -13.23 -5.80
CA ILE A 88 -11.87 -12.38 -5.30
C ILE A 88 -12.19 -11.75 -3.93
N CYS A 89 -11.23 -11.77 -2.99
CA CYS A 89 -11.36 -11.09 -1.71
C CYS A 89 -11.62 -9.59 -1.93
N GLY A 90 -12.66 -9.06 -1.28
CA GLY A 90 -13.04 -7.66 -1.44
C GLY A 90 -11.91 -6.69 -1.10
N ALA A 91 -11.11 -6.97 -0.05
CA ALA A 91 -9.95 -6.13 0.28
C ALA A 91 -8.95 -6.03 -0.89
N VAL A 92 -8.65 -7.15 -1.56
CA VAL A 92 -7.74 -7.19 -2.72
C VAL A 92 -8.34 -6.46 -3.92
N ALA A 93 -9.65 -6.61 -4.16
CA ALA A 93 -10.35 -5.86 -5.20
C ALA A 93 -10.31 -4.35 -4.94
N GLY A 94 -10.62 -3.92 -3.70
CA GLY A 94 -10.54 -2.51 -3.29
C GLY A 94 -9.12 -1.94 -3.40
N GLY A 95 -8.10 -2.71 -3.00
CA GLY A 95 -6.70 -2.34 -3.19
C GLY A 95 -6.31 -2.20 -4.66
N THR A 96 -6.78 -3.10 -5.52
CA THR A 96 -6.57 -3.03 -6.98
C THR A 96 -7.20 -1.76 -7.57
N MET A 97 -8.42 -1.41 -7.14
CA MET A 97 -9.08 -0.17 -7.54
C MET A 97 -8.29 1.05 -7.06
N ALA A 98 -7.80 1.04 -5.81
CA ALA A 98 -7.04 2.14 -5.24
C ALA A 98 -5.70 2.37 -5.98
N LEU A 99 -5.00 1.30 -6.37
CA LEU A 99 -3.79 1.41 -7.20
C LEU A 99 -4.08 2.12 -8.52
N GLY A 100 -5.18 1.76 -9.20
CA GLY A 100 -5.62 2.42 -10.43
C GLY A 100 -6.00 3.88 -10.20
N LEU A 101 -6.68 4.18 -9.09
CA LEU A 101 -7.10 5.52 -8.73
C LEU A 101 -5.91 6.46 -8.47
N VAL A 102 -4.90 5.99 -7.74
CA VAL A 102 -3.74 6.81 -7.34
C VAL A 102 -2.75 6.97 -8.50
N LEU A 103 -2.49 5.93 -9.28
CA LEU A 103 -1.46 5.95 -10.34
C LEU A 103 -1.98 6.46 -11.70
N GLN A 104 -3.29 6.65 -11.85
CA GLN A 104 -4.02 7.24 -12.99
C GLN A 104 -3.55 6.81 -14.39
N ASN A 105 -2.42 7.36 -14.87
CA ASN A 105 -1.91 7.18 -16.23
C ASN A 105 -0.78 6.14 -16.35
N ASP A 106 -0.26 5.61 -15.24
CA ASP A 106 0.80 4.58 -15.27
C ASP A 106 0.21 3.16 -15.24
N LYS A 107 -0.42 2.76 -16.34
CA LYS A 107 -1.01 1.41 -16.48
C LYS A 107 -0.01 0.28 -16.26
N LYS A 108 1.28 0.50 -16.60
CA LYS A 108 2.33 -0.50 -16.41
C LYS A 108 2.60 -0.71 -14.92
N LYS A 109 2.76 0.37 -14.16
CA LYS A 109 2.95 0.31 -12.70
C LYS A 109 1.72 -0.21 -11.98
N VAL A 110 0.51 0.19 -12.39
CA VAL A 110 -0.75 -0.40 -11.86
C VAL A 110 -0.77 -1.91 -12.03
N ALA A 111 -0.48 -2.41 -13.23
CA ALA A 111 -0.44 -3.86 -13.48
C ALA A 111 0.66 -4.54 -12.66
N GLN A 112 1.83 -3.91 -12.49
CA GLN A 112 2.92 -4.43 -11.68
C GLN A 112 2.52 -4.57 -10.21
N LEU A 113 2.08 -3.49 -9.58
CA LEU A 113 1.76 -3.49 -8.15
C LEU A 113 0.51 -4.31 -7.85
N THR A 114 -0.44 -4.41 -8.79
CA THR A 114 -1.60 -5.30 -8.63
C THR A 114 -1.15 -6.76 -8.55
N ARG A 115 -0.22 -7.20 -9.41
CA ARG A 115 0.33 -8.57 -9.34
C ARG A 115 1.09 -8.80 -8.04
N GLU A 116 1.83 -7.80 -7.58
CA GLU A 116 2.56 -7.87 -6.32
C GLU A 116 1.63 -7.98 -5.11
N LEU A 117 0.58 -7.16 -5.07
CA LEU A 117 -0.47 -7.25 -4.06
C LEU A 117 -1.12 -8.64 -4.02
N HIS A 118 -1.47 -9.19 -5.20
CA HIS A 118 -2.06 -10.53 -5.28
C HIS A 118 -1.10 -11.63 -4.82
N ARG A 119 0.19 -11.51 -5.18
CA ARG A 119 1.23 -12.45 -4.76
C ARG A 119 1.40 -12.42 -3.24
N TRP A 120 1.68 -11.25 -2.68
CA TRP A 120 1.82 -11.05 -1.24
C TRP A 120 0.58 -11.57 -0.50
N PHE A 121 -0.62 -11.23 -0.97
CA PHE A 121 -1.85 -11.68 -0.32
C PHE A 121 -1.97 -13.20 -0.31
N LYS A 122 -1.64 -13.86 -1.44
CA LYS A 122 -1.65 -15.31 -1.53
C LYS A 122 -0.58 -15.94 -0.63
N GLU A 123 0.60 -15.35 -0.51
CA GLU A 123 1.65 -15.82 0.40
C GLU A 123 1.23 -15.71 1.87
N GLN A 124 0.55 -14.63 2.25
CA GLN A 124 0.10 -14.41 3.63
C GLN A 124 -1.16 -15.22 4.01
N TYR A 125 -2.11 -15.37 3.08
CA TYR A 125 -3.45 -15.91 3.38
C TYR A 125 -3.80 -17.20 2.61
N GLY A 126 -2.88 -17.70 1.78
CA GLY A 126 -3.00 -18.96 1.04
C GLY A 126 -3.80 -18.88 -0.28
N ALA A 127 -4.79 -17.99 -0.38
CA ALA A 127 -5.60 -17.80 -1.58
C ALA A 127 -6.11 -16.37 -1.69
N THR A 128 -6.48 -15.92 -2.90
CA THR A 128 -7.21 -14.66 -3.11
C THR A 128 -8.72 -14.85 -3.08
N CYS A 129 -9.23 -16.08 -3.21
CA CYS A 129 -10.66 -16.37 -3.17
C CYS A 129 -11.21 -16.18 -1.75
N CYS A 130 -12.17 -15.26 -1.60
CA CYS A 130 -12.87 -14.95 -0.36
C CYS A 130 -13.44 -16.21 0.30
N LYS A 131 -14.11 -17.08 -0.48
CA LYS A 131 -14.66 -18.34 0.03
C LYS A 131 -13.61 -19.24 0.68
N VAL A 132 -12.42 -19.29 0.09
CA VAL A 132 -11.32 -20.14 0.58
C VAL A 132 -10.74 -19.57 1.87
N ILE A 133 -10.41 -18.28 1.89
CA ILE A 133 -9.79 -17.65 3.07
C ILE A 133 -10.76 -17.53 4.25
N THR A 134 -12.07 -17.43 3.99
CA THR A 134 -13.09 -17.36 5.05
C THR A 134 -13.71 -18.72 5.36
N ALA A 135 -13.12 -19.83 4.91
CA ALA A 135 -13.69 -21.17 5.14
C ALA A 135 -13.86 -21.50 6.64
N LYS A 136 -13.01 -20.92 7.50
CA LYS A 136 -13.07 -21.05 8.97
C LYS A 136 -13.82 -19.90 9.65
N GLY A 137 -14.52 -19.06 8.89
CA GLY A 137 -15.23 -17.88 9.38
C GLY A 137 -14.64 -16.55 8.89
N LYS A 138 -15.32 -15.46 9.24
CA LYS A 138 -15.00 -14.08 8.78
C LYS A 138 -14.35 -13.21 9.87
N SER A 139 -14.03 -13.77 11.04
CA SER A 139 -13.47 -13.03 12.17
C SER A 139 -12.12 -12.37 11.87
N GLY A 140 -11.36 -12.91 10.91
CA GLY A 140 -10.09 -12.32 10.44
C GLY A 140 -10.25 -11.17 9.44
N CYS A 141 -11.45 -10.92 8.89
CA CYS A 141 -11.66 -9.89 7.88
C CYS A 141 -11.29 -8.46 8.32
N PRO A 142 -11.52 -8.01 9.57
CA PRO A 142 -11.09 -6.68 10.02
C PRO A 142 -9.58 -6.47 9.88
N LEU A 143 -8.78 -7.35 10.48
CA LEU A 143 -7.31 -7.30 10.43
C LEU A 143 -6.80 -7.44 9.00
N LEU A 144 -7.37 -8.37 8.23
CA LEU A 144 -7.04 -8.55 6.82
C LEU A 144 -7.31 -7.29 6.00
N THR A 145 -8.41 -6.58 6.28
CA THR A 145 -8.75 -5.32 5.60
C THR A 145 -7.69 -4.25 5.89
N GLY A 146 -7.31 -4.09 7.16
CA GLY A 146 -6.22 -3.18 7.55
C GLY A 146 -4.89 -3.54 6.88
N ASN A 147 -4.47 -4.79 6.98
CA ASN A 147 -3.22 -5.27 6.40
C ASN A 147 -3.15 -5.05 4.89
N VAL A 148 -4.24 -5.28 4.17
CA VAL A 148 -4.29 -5.03 2.72
C VAL A 148 -4.18 -3.53 2.42
N ALA A 149 -4.87 -2.67 3.16
CA ALA A 149 -4.79 -1.22 2.95
C ALA A 149 -3.38 -0.69 3.25
N GLY A 150 -2.77 -1.13 4.36
CA GLY A 150 -1.37 -0.83 4.69
C GLY A 150 -0.42 -1.32 3.60
N LYS A 151 -0.60 -2.54 3.10
CA LYS A 151 0.22 -3.06 2.01
C LYS A 151 0.07 -2.25 0.73
N VAL A 152 -1.14 -1.82 0.38
CA VAL A 152 -1.36 -0.94 -0.77
C VAL A 152 -0.65 0.40 -0.58
N ALA A 153 -0.69 0.96 0.63
CA ALA A 153 0.04 2.18 0.95
C ALA A 153 1.57 2.00 0.82
N GLU A 154 2.13 0.88 1.31
CA GLU A 154 3.54 0.52 1.09
C GLU A 154 3.89 0.42 -0.41
N LEU A 155 3.01 -0.18 -1.22
CA LEU A 155 3.24 -0.33 -2.66
C LEU A 155 3.15 1.01 -3.42
N LEU A 156 2.28 1.91 -2.98
CA LEU A 156 2.08 3.25 -3.57
C LEU A 156 3.18 4.23 -3.15
N GLY A 157 3.72 4.06 -1.95
CA GLY A 157 4.84 4.80 -1.41
C GLY A 157 6.17 4.10 -1.67
N VAL A 158 6.70 4.34 -2.87
CA VAL A 158 8.14 4.40 -3.24
C VAL A 158 9.14 4.30 -2.09
#